data_AF-A0A9W9PNL8-F1
#
_entry.id   AF-A0A9W9PNL8-F1
#
_cell.length_a   1.000
_cell.length_b   1.000
_cell.length_c   1.000
_cell.angle_alpha   90.00
_cell.angle_beta   90.00
_cell.angle_gamma   90.00
#
_symmetry.space_group_name_H-M   'P 1'
#
loop_
_entity.id
_entity.type
_entity.pdbx_description
1 polymer ?
#
loop_
_entity_poly.entity_id
_entity_poly.type
_entity_poly.pdbx_seq_one_letter_code
_entity_poly.pdbx_strand_id
1 'polypeptide(L)'
;MSSGAQSDTNPGETMRLAVERFRTRMESSNRCFIQDCVDEIEAMRLLTEDGKFSLMRPYWYELGVTGLSDWNYDAPRGPVLRARETENVSRLEDLKTIFHEHMDGIIPPMLVTDKWRQIFLETIENVCNEAAVQDKKDEDFHIPVCDELGHFIKYANGVQHPDFCRSGKASTQYIKEHLDLRHKTLARNSTRPLVIERRFEPLCPPSVQGMTNMQ
;
A
#
# COMPACT_ATOMS: atom_id res chain seq x y z
N MET A 1 2.39 -32.85 -45.97
CA MET A 1 1.36 -32.25 -45.11
C MET A 1 1.95 -32.20 -43.71
N SER A 2 2.30 -31.02 -43.23
CA SER A 2 2.93 -30.83 -41.91
C SER A 2 1.80 -30.72 -40.88
N SER A 3 1.68 -31.72 -40.02
CA SER A 3 0.77 -31.70 -38.88
C SER A 3 1.35 -30.75 -37.84
N GLY A 4 0.73 -29.58 -37.70
CA GLY A 4 1.05 -28.65 -36.63
C GLY A 4 0.71 -29.27 -35.29
N ALA A 5 1.68 -29.32 -34.38
CA ALA A 5 1.48 -29.74 -33.01
C ALA A 5 0.47 -28.80 -32.33
N GLN A 6 -0.78 -29.24 -32.19
CA GLN A 6 -1.66 -28.71 -31.16
C GLN A 6 -1.01 -29.10 -29.82
N SER A 7 -0.48 -28.14 -29.08
CA SER A 7 -0.15 -28.40 -27.69
C SER A 7 -1.46 -28.64 -26.95
N ASP A 8 -1.72 -29.88 -26.55
CA ASP A 8 -2.72 -30.23 -25.53
C ASP A 8 -2.38 -29.45 -24.27
N THR A 9 -2.93 -28.23 -24.18
CA THR A 9 -2.61 -27.33 -23.08
C THR A 9 -3.68 -27.55 -22.04
N ASN A 10 -3.37 -28.39 -21.04
CA ASN A 10 -4.23 -28.66 -19.89
C ASN A 10 -4.81 -27.32 -19.36
N PRO A 11 -6.14 -27.15 -19.27
CA PRO A 11 -6.76 -25.90 -18.86
C PRO A 11 -6.31 -25.45 -17.46
N GLY A 12 -6.07 -26.39 -16.55
CA GLY A 12 -5.52 -26.11 -15.23
C GLY A 12 -4.07 -25.60 -15.25
N GLU A 13 -3.28 -26.02 -16.23
CA GLU A 13 -1.91 -25.54 -16.44
C GLU A 13 -1.91 -24.17 -17.13
N THR A 14 -2.79 -23.98 -18.10
CA THR A 14 -3.03 -22.66 -18.73
C THR A 14 -3.41 -21.62 -17.68
N MET A 15 -4.33 -21.96 -16.77
CA MET A 15 -4.74 -21.06 -15.68
C MET A 15 -3.57 -20.77 -14.72
N ARG A 16 -2.79 -21.79 -14.33
CA ARG A 16 -1.59 -21.61 -13.50
C ARG A 16 -0.65 -20.58 -14.11
N LEU A 17 -0.31 -20.76 -15.38
CA LEU A 17 0.58 -19.87 -16.13
C LEU A 17 -0.02 -18.45 -16.28
N ALA A 18 -1.35 -18.34 -16.45
CA ALA A 18 -2.02 -17.05 -16.54
C ALA A 18 -1.93 -16.28 -15.21
N VAL A 19 -2.20 -16.95 -14.09
CA VAL A 19 -2.06 -16.38 -12.73
C VAL A 19 -0.60 -16.00 -12.45
N GLU A 20 0.36 -16.83 -12.82
CA GLU A 20 1.80 -16.51 -12.66
C GLU A 20 2.22 -15.28 -13.48
N ARG A 21 1.79 -15.20 -14.75
CA ARG A 21 2.05 -14.01 -15.59
C ARG A 21 1.42 -12.76 -15.00
N PHE A 22 0.20 -12.87 -14.47
CA PHE A 22 -0.47 -11.77 -13.78
C PHE A 22 0.35 -11.32 -12.56
N ARG A 23 0.75 -12.27 -11.69
CA ARG A 23 1.59 -12.00 -10.49
C ARG A 23 2.85 -11.24 -10.86
N THR A 24 3.62 -11.75 -11.82
CA THR A 24 4.88 -11.11 -12.24
C THR A 24 4.66 -9.72 -12.80
N ARG A 25 3.63 -9.53 -13.63
CA ARG A 25 3.33 -8.23 -14.24
C ARG A 25 2.90 -7.21 -13.20
N MET A 26 1.99 -7.61 -12.30
CA MET A 26 1.50 -6.76 -11.22
C MET A 26 2.62 -6.42 -10.24
N GLU A 27 3.42 -7.40 -9.82
CA GLU A 27 4.55 -7.18 -8.92
C GLU A 27 5.55 -6.20 -9.52
N SER A 28 5.93 -6.40 -10.79
CA SER A 28 6.88 -5.51 -11.47
C SER A 28 6.34 -4.08 -11.55
N SER A 29 5.08 -3.91 -11.95
CA SER A 29 4.44 -2.58 -12.05
C SER A 29 4.36 -1.89 -10.70
N ASN A 30 3.93 -2.60 -9.66
CA ASN A 30 3.77 -2.07 -8.31
C ASN A 30 5.13 -1.76 -7.68
N ARG A 31 6.16 -2.58 -7.94
CA ARG A 31 7.53 -2.31 -7.50
C ARG A 31 8.08 -1.03 -8.13
N CYS A 32 7.90 -0.84 -9.44
CA CYS A 32 8.30 0.40 -10.11
C CYS A 32 7.58 1.61 -9.50
N PHE A 33 6.26 1.51 -9.27
CA PHE A 33 5.50 2.60 -8.64
C PHE A 33 6.05 2.97 -7.26
N ILE A 34 6.32 1.98 -6.41
CA ILE A 34 6.89 2.21 -5.08
C ILE A 34 8.27 2.87 -5.18
N GLN A 35 9.11 2.44 -6.12
CA GLN A 35 10.41 3.05 -6.37
C GLN A 35 10.28 4.52 -6.79
N ASP A 36 9.37 4.82 -7.73
CA ASP A 36 9.10 6.20 -8.18
C ASP A 36 8.64 7.09 -7.01
N CYS A 37 7.75 6.58 -6.15
CA CYS A 37 7.31 7.30 -4.96
C CYS A 37 8.45 7.58 -3.97
N VAL A 38 9.31 6.58 -3.73
CA VAL A 38 10.49 6.75 -2.86
C VAL A 38 11.44 7.79 -3.45
N ASP A 39 11.79 7.67 -4.73
CA ASP A 39 12.68 8.60 -5.42
C ASP A 39 12.14 10.04 -5.39
N GLU A 40 10.84 10.22 -5.59
CA GLU A 40 10.20 11.53 -5.51
C GLU A 40 10.26 12.13 -4.11
N ILE A 41 9.93 11.35 -3.07
CA ILE A 41 9.99 11.81 -1.69
C ILE A 41 11.43 12.16 -1.28
N GLU A 42 12.41 11.37 -1.72
CA GLU A 42 13.83 11.63 -1.49
C GLU A 42 14.30 12.92 -2.20
N ALA A 43 13.82 13.16 -3.42
CA ALA A 43 14.12 14.39 -4.16
C ALA A 43 13.59 15.66 -3.46
N MET A 44 12.60 15.54 -2.57
CA MET A 44 12.10 16.67 -1.75
C MET A 44 13.06 17.08 -0.64
N ARG A 45 14.13 16.31 -0.38
CA ARG A 45 15.17 16.60 0.62
C ARG A 45 14.59 16.93 2.00
N LEU A 46 13.60 16.16 2.43
CA LEU A 46 13.03 16.28 3.76
C LEU A 46 14.11 16.00 4.82
N LEU A 47 14.07 16.77 5.90
CA LEU A 47 15.10 16.71 6.95
C LEU A 47 15.01 15.46 7.83
N THR A 48 13.86 14.78 7.88
CA THR A 48 13.62 13.63 8.76
C THR A 48 12.97 12.47 8.01
N GLU A 49 13.33 11.23 8.39
CA GLU A 49 12.71 10.00 7.87
C GLU A 49 11.22 9.92 8.24
N ASP A 50 10.82 10.38 9.43
CA ASP A 50 9.39 10.46 9.82
C ASP A 50 8.57 11.34 8.85
N GLY A 51 9.17 12.41 8.33
CA GLY A 51 8.56 13.26 7.31
C GLY A 51 8.35 12.50 6.00
N LYS A 52 9.33 11.69 5.61
CA LYS A 52 9.28 10.83 4.43
C LYS A 52 8.25 9.71 4.58
N PHE A 53 8.29 8.97 5.69
CA PHE A 53 7.32 7.91 5.99
C PHE A 53 5.88 8.44 6.04
N SER A 54 5.67 9.65 6.58
CA SER A 54 4.35 10.29 6.56
C SER A 54 3.77 10.45 5.15
N LEU A 55 4.62 10.72 4.15
CA LEU A 55 4.20 10.85 2.74
C LEU A 55 4.02 9.49 2.06
N MET A 56 4.71 8.45 2.54
CA MET A 56 4.63 7.10 1.99
C MET A 56 3.43 6.28 2.54
N ARG A 57 2.98 6.58 3.77
CA ARG A 57 1.87 5.90 4.44
C ARG A 57 0.56 5.75 3.64
N PRO A 58 0.14 6.71 2.79
CA PRO A 58 -1.04 6.52 1.93
C PRO A 58 -0.92 5.33 0.97
N TYR A 59 0.31 4.97 0.59
CA TYR A 59 0.62 3.85 -0.29
C TYR A 59 1.03 2.60 0.48
N TRP A 60 1.55 2.77 1.71
CA TRP A 60 2.05 1.70 2.55
C TRP A 60 1.73 1.96 4.02
N TYR A 61 0.50 1.62 4.41
CA TYR A 61 -0.11 2.01 5.69
C TYR A 61 0.67 1.55 6.93
N GLU A 62 1.30 0.38 6.85
CA GLU A 62 2.02 -0.26 7.96
C GLU A 62 3.38 0.41 8.28
N LEU A 63 3.81 1.42 7.51
CA LEU A 63 5.12 2.04 7.70
C LEU A 63 5.28 2.79 9.02
N GLY A 64 6.27 2.36 9.80
CA GLY A 64 6.65 2.98 11.07
C GLY A 64 5.57 2.84 12.15
N VAL A 65 4.66 1.87 12.03
CA VAL A 65 3.74 1.50 13.09
C VAL A 65 4.40 0.40 13.91
N THR A 66 5.07 0.78 15.00
CA THR A 66 5.62 -0.18 15.98
C THR A 66 4.50 -0.64 16.92
N GLY A 67 4.31 -1.95 17.06
CA GLY A 67 3.49 -2.52 18.14
C GLY A 67 2.11 -3.05 17.73
N LEU A 68 1.91 -3.48 16.47
CA LEU A 68 0.73 -4.28 16.08
C LEU A 68 0.78 -5.73 16.61
N SER A 69 1.62 -6.00 17.61
CA SER A 69 1.92 -7.34 18.09
C SER A 69 0.92 -7.87 19.11
N ASP A 70 -0.34 -7.98 18.71
CA ASP A 70 -1.23 -9.04 19.20
C ASP A 70 -1.41 -10.05 18.05
N TRP A 71 -0.29 -10.56 17.53
CA TRP A 71 -0.32 -11.57 16.47
C TRP A 71 -0.76 -12.91 17.07
N ASN A 72 -1.80 -13.50 16.49
CA ASN A 72 -2.21 -14.85 16.81
C ASN A 72 -1.05 -15.82 16.48
N TYR A 73 -0.67 -16.71 17.40
CA TYR A 73 0.45 -17.65 17.22
C TYR A 73 0.28 -18.57 16.00
N ASP A 74 -0.95 -18.68 15.50
CA ASP A 74 -1.33 -19.45 14.30
C ASP A 74 -1.24 -18.64 12.99
N ALA A 75 -0.81 -17.39 13.03
CA ALA A 75 -0.63 -16.59 11.81
C ALA A 75 0.42 -17.24 10.89
N PRO A 76 0.15 -17.33 9.57
CA PRO A 76 1.11 -17.90 8.63
C PRO A 76 2.47 -17.18 8.72
N ARG A 77 3.57 -17.95 8.71
CA ARG A 77 4.93 -17.41 8.92
C ARG A 77 5.33 -16.33 7.91
N GLY A 78 4.85 -16.39 6.67
CA GLY A 78 5.15 -15.41 5.62
C GLY A 78 4.69 -13.98 5.98
N PRO A 79 3.39 -13.76 6.23
CA PRO A 79 2.86 -12.50 6.75
C PRO A 79 3.61 -11.96 7.98
N VAL A 80 3.91 -12.82 8.96
CA VAL A 80 4.61 -12.40 10.20
C VAL A 80 6.04 -11.94 9.93
N LEU A 81 6.77 -12.62 9.04
CA LEU A 81 8.12 -12.20 8.66
C LEU A 81 8.11 -10.87 7.89
N ARG A 82 7.14 -10.68 6.98
CA ARG A 82 7.00 -9.44 6.20
C ARG A 82 6.61 -8.23 7.04
N ALA A 83 5.70 -8.42 8.00
CA ALA A 83 5.35 -7.39 8.97
C ALA A 83 6.60 -6.95 9.76
N ARG A 84 7.43 -7.92 10.20
CA ARG A 84 8.72 -7.63 10.86
C ARG A 84 9.74 -6.95 9.95
N GLU A 85 9.84 -7.36 8.68
CA GLU A 85 10.71 -6.69 7.71
C GLU A 85 10.29 -5.24 7.49
N THR A 86 8.99 -4.97 7.44
CA THR A 86 8.41 -3.62 7.31
C THR A 86 8.58 -2.79 8.58
N GLU A 87 8.40 -3.38 9.77
CA GLU A 87 8.62 -2.73 11.06
C GLU A 87 10.08 -2.32 11.28
N ASN A 88 11.04 -3.04 10.69
CA ASN A 88 12.46 -2.76 10.78
C ASN A 88 12.96 -1.73 9.75
N VAL A 89 12.06 -1.16 8.94
CA VAL A 89 12.40 -0.10 7.98
C VAL A 89 12.78 1.17 8.74
N SER A 90 14.07 1.49 8.68
CA SER A 90 14.62 2.69 9.33
C SER A 90 14.79 3.86 8.36
N ARG A 91 14.90 3.58 7.06
CA ARG A 91 15.04 4.58 6.00
C ARG A 91 14.04 4.33 4.88
N LEU A 92 13.50 5.40 4.30
CA LEU A 92 12.56 5.29 3.18
C LEU A 92 13.13 4.47 2.01
N GLU A 93 14.42 4.65 1.71
CA GLU A 93 15.14 3.90 0.67
C GLU A 93 15.05 2.37 0.80
N ASP A 94 14.95 1.85 2.03
CA ASP A 94 14.92 0.40 2.28
C ASP A 94 13.66 -0.24 1.65
N LEU A 95 12.58 0.54 1.49
CA LEU A 95 11.30 0.09 0.92
C LEU A 95 11.41 -0.37 -0.54
N LYS A 96 12.42 0.10 -1.28
CA LYS A 96 12.63 -0.30 -2.68
C LYS A 96 12.83 -1.81 -2.83
N THR A 97 13.30 -2.47 -1.75
CA THR A 97 13.64 -3.89 -1.74
C THR A 97 12.62 -4.75 -1.00
N ILE A 98 11.72 -4.15 -0.22
CA ILE A 98 10.77 -4.87 0.62
C ILE A 98 9.55 -5.30 -0.19
N PHE A 99 9.08 -6.52 0.06
CA PHE A 99 7.89 -7.05 -0.58
C PHE A 99 6.63 -6.73 0.24
N HIS A 100 5.67 -6.03 -0.38
CA HIS A 100 4.34 -5.83 0.18
C HIS A 100 3.45 -7.03 -0.15
N GLU A 101 2.61 -7.49 0.78
CA GLU A 101 1.79 -8.70 0.54
C GLU A 101 0.78 -8.57 -0.62
N HIS A 102 0.34 -7.35 -0.92
CA HIS A 102 -0.51 -7.07 -2.08
C HIS A 102 0.28 -6.78 -3.37
N MET A 103 1.62 -6.79 -3.36
CA MET A 103 2.43 -6.32 -4.50
C MET A 103 2.16 -7.13 -5.79
N ASP A 104 1.86 -8.43 -5.67
CA ASP A 104 1.55 -9.31 -6.81
C ASP A 104 0.06 -9.31 -7.23
N GLY A 105 -0.79 -8.59 -6.48
CA GLY A 105 -2.21 -8.44 -6.74
C GLY A 105 -3.04 -9.72 -6.62
N ILE A 106 -2.51 -10.81 -6.07
CA ILE A 106 -3.25 -12.06 -5.88
C ILE A 106 -3.68 -12.20 -4.42
N ILE A 107 -4.96 -12.51 -4.23
CA ILE A 107 -5.47 -12.98 -2.95
C ILE A 107 -5.19 -14.49 -2.89
N PRO A 108 -4.42 -14.98 -1.89
CA PRO A 108 -4.07 -16.39 -1.79
C PRO A 108 -5.30 -17.30 -1.79
N PRO A 109 -5.21 -18.51 -2.37
CA PRO A 109 -6.32 -19.45 -2.40
C PRO A 109 -6.71 -19.88 -0.99
N MET A 110 -7.99 -19.72 -0.63
CA MET A 110 -8.52 -20.12 0.68
C MET A 110 -9.05 -21.56 0.70
N LEU A 111 -9.55 -22.03 -0.45
CA LEU A 111 -10.13 -23.37 -0.60
C LEU A 111 -9.01 -24.36 -0.96
N VAL A 112 -8.21 -24.75 0.02
CA VAL A 112 -6.94 -25.51 -0.19
C VAL A 112 -7.18 -26.90 -0.78
N THR A 113 -8.26 -27.58 -0.44
CA THR A 113 -8.54 -28.96 -0.91
C THR A 113 -9.48 -28.99 -2.11
N ASP A 114 -9.34 -29.99 -3.00
CA ASP A 114 -10.28 -30.20 -4.12
C ASP A 114 -11.72 -30.36 -3.66
N LYS A 115 -11.94 -31.03 -2.51
CA LYS A 115 -13.28 -31.20 -1.92
C LYS A 115 -13.96 -29.86 -1.63
N TRP A 116 -13.26 -28.94 -0.95
CA TRP A 116 -13.79 -27.61 -0.64
C TRP A 116 -14.03 -26.76 -1.88
N ARG A 117 -13.19 -26.89 -2.91
CA ARG A 117 -13.41 -26.23 -4.21
C ARG A 117 -14.67 -26.76 -4.89
N GLN A 118 -14.86 -28.07 -4.91
CA GLN A 118 -16.03 -28.70 -5.50
C GLN A 118 -17.32 -28.26 -4.80
N ILE A 119 -17.36 -28.30 -3.47
CA ILE A 119 -18.51 -27.84 -2.69
C ILE A 119 -18.85 -26.37 -3.01
N PHE A 120 -17.82 -25.52 -3.13
CA PHE A 120 -18.01 -24.12 -3.47
C PHE A 120 -18.62 -23.93 -4.87
N LEU A 121 -18.13 -24.67 -5.88
CA LEU A 121 -18.65 -24.61 -7.24
C LEU A 121 -20.10 -25.09 -7.33
N GLU A 122 -20.41 -26.23 -6.69
CA GLU A 122 -21.79 -26.75 -6.60
C GLU A 122 -22.71 -25.76 -5.87
N THR A 123 -22.20 -25.08 -4.84
CA THR A 123 -22.97 -24.05 -4.12
C THR A 123 -23.28 -22.86 -5.03
N ILE A 124 -22.30 -22.36 -5.79
CA ILE A 124 -22.50 -21.27 -6.75
C ILE A 124 -23.52 -21.66 -7.82
N GLU A 125 -23.38 -22.86 -8.40
CA GLU A 125 -24.32 -23.39 -9.39
C GLU A 125 -25.75 -23.38 -8.85
N ASN A 126 -25.97 -23.95 -7.66
CA ASN A 126 -27.30 -24.01 -7.05
C ASN A 126 -27.88 -22.61 -6.81
N VAL A 127 -27.12 -21.70 -6.20
CA VAL A 127 -27.57 -20.32 -5.92
C VAL A 127 -27.87 -19.54 -7.19
N CYS A 128 -27.03 -19.67 -8.22
CA CYS A 128 -27.25 -18.98 -9.50
C CYS A 128 -28.50 -19.51 -10.22
N ASN A 129 -28.73 -20.82 -10.20
CA ASN A 129 -29.92 -21.42 -10.79
C ASN A 129 -31.19 -21.08 -10.00
N GLU A 130 -31.15 -21.10 -8.66
CA GLU A 130 -32.27 -20.65 -7.82
C GLU A 130 -32.66 -19.19 -8.11
N ALA A 131 -31.67 -18.30 -8.23
CA ALA A 131 -31.89 -16.90 -8.58
C ALA A 131 -32.46 -16.76 -10.00
N ALA A 132 -31.98 -17.55 -10.97
CA ALA A 132 -32.45 -17.50 -12.34
C ALA A 132 -33.90 -18.00 -12.49
N VAL A 133 -34.31 -19.03 -11.72
CA VAL A 133 -35.69 -19.53 -11.67
C VAL A 133 -36.65 -18.48 -11.10
N GLN A 134 -36.21 -17.67 -10.14
CA GLN A 134 -37.03 -16.60 -9.57
C GLN A 134 -37.23 -15.42 -10.55
N ASP A 135 -36.29 -15.18 -11.46
CA ASP A 135 -36.28 -14.03 -12.35
C ASP A 135 -36.85 -14.32 -13.76
N LYS A 136 -36.93 -15.60 -14.18
CA LYS A 136 -37.35 -15.99 -15.54
C LYS A 136 -38.69 -16.74 -15.61
N LYS A 137 -39.40 -16.46 -16.70
CA LYS A 137 -40.57 -17.21 -17.21
C LYS A 137 -40.19 -18.41 -18.09
N ASP A 138 -38.89 -18.68 -18.26
CA ASP A 138 -38.37 -19.78 -19.07
C ASP A 138 -37.89 -20.89 -18.13
N GLU A 139 -38.63 -21.99 -18.11
CA GLU A 139 -38.39 -23.15 -17.22
C GLU A 139 -37.12 -23.93 -17.59
N ASP A 140 -36.55 -23.72 -18.78
CA ASP A 140 -35.41 -24.49 -19.31
C ASP A 140 -34.03 -23.81 -19.13
N PHE A 141 -33.95 -22.67 -18.42
CA PHE A 141 -32.68 -21.98 -18.24
C PHE A 141 -31.85 -22.60 -17.10
N HIS A 142 -30.68 -23.15 -17.45
CA HIS A 142 -29.74 -23.74 -16.50
C HIS A 142 -28.31 -23.21 -16.70
N ILE A 143 -27.66 -22.83 -15.60
CA ILE A 143 -26.26 -22.41 -15.53
C ILE A 143 -25.45 -23.60 -14.99
N PRO A 144 -24.57 -24.24 -15.78
CA PRO A 144 -23.74 -25.34 -15.31
C PRO A 144 -22.56 -24.85 -14.44
N VAL A 145 -21.92 -25.78 -13.73
CA VAL A 145 -20.63 -25.56 -13.07
C VAL A 145 -19.59 -24.96 -14.04
N CYS A 146 -18.84 -23.97 -13.56
CA CYS A 146 -17.75 -23.33 -14.32
C CYS A 146 -16.38 -23.93 -13.96
N ASP A 147 -15.84 -24.73 -14.88
CA ASP A 147 -14.52 -25.36 -14.73
C ASP A 147 -13.39 -24.33 -14.67
N GLU A 148 -13.50 -23.23 -15.41
CA GLU A 148 -12.51 -22.15 -15.39
C GLU A 148 -12.44 -21.48 -14.01
N LEU A 149 -13.59 -21.28 -13.35
CA LEU A 149 -13.64 -20.78 -11.99
C LEU A 149 -12.98 -21.77 -11.03
N GLY A 150 -13.24 -23.08 -11.20
CA GLY A 150 -12.59 -24.13 -10.43
C GLY A 150 -11.06 -24.14 -10.54
N HIS A 151 -10.55 -23.95 -11.75
CA HIS A 151 -9.11 -23.78 -11.99
C HIS A 151 -8.57 -22.47 -11.40
N PHE A 152 -9.32 -21.37 -11.47
CA PHE A 152 -8.89 -20.09 -10.92
C PHE A 152 -8.76 -20.15 -9.39
N ILE A 153 -9.79 -20.62 -8.68
CA ILE A 153 -9.82 -20.69 -7.20
C ILE A 153 -8.78 -21.66 -6.61
N LYS A 154 -8.22 -22.55 -7.45
CA LYS A 154 -7.07 -23.39 -7.08
C LYS A 154 -5.79 -22.58 -6.89
N TYR A 155 -5.61 -21.49 -7.63
CA TYR A 155 -4.39 -20.68 -7.62
C TYR A 155 -4.57 -19.29 -7.00
N ALA A 156 -5.80 -18.75 -6.98
CA ALA A 156 -6.11 -17.45 -6.41
C ALA A 156 -7.56 -17.38 -5.91
N ASN A 157 -7.79 -16.81 -4.72
CA ASN A 157 -9.16 -16.55 -4.25
C ASN A 157 -9.76 -15.26 -4.86
N GLY A 158 -8.93 -14.49 -5.54
CA GLY A 158 -9.30 -13.24 -6.18
C GLY A 158 -8.07 -12.49 -6.65
N VAL A 159 -8.31 -11.42 -7.39
CA VAL A 159 -7.29 -10.44 -7.75
C VAL A 159 -7.63 -9.12 -7.08
N GLN A 160 -6.61 -8.46 -6.56
CA GLN A 160 -6.72 -7.13 -5.99
C GLN A 160 -5.76 -6.23 -6.75
N HIS A 161 -6.27 -5.12 -7.29
CA HIS A 161 -5.40 -4.01 -7.62
C HIS A 161 -5.11 -3.30 -6.31
N PRO A 162 -3.88 -3.35 -5.77
CA PRO A 162 -3.57 -2.53 -4.62
C PRO A 162 -3.70 -1.10 -5.12
N ASP A 163 -4.54 -0.33 -4.45
CA ASP A 163 -4.92 1.01 -4.87
C ASP A 163 -3.77 1.99 -4.56
N PHE A 164 -2.56 1.67 -5.03
CA PHE A 164 -1.39 2.54 -5.04
C PHE A 164 -1.69 3.80 -5.88
N CYS A 165 -2.62 3.69 -6.83
CA CYS A 165 -3.12 4.75 -7.67
C CYS A 165 -4.22 5.61 -7.04
N ARG A 166 -4.46 5.55 -5.70
CA ARG A 166 -5.59 6.22 -5.01
C ARG A 166 -5.78 7.71 -5.31
N SER A 167 -4.80 8.36 -5.93
CA SER A 167 -5.06 9.54 -6.74
C SER A 167 -4.55 9.31 -8.15
N GLY A 168 -5.44 9.23 -9.16
CA GLY A 168 -5.10 9.49 -10.57
C GLY A 168 -4.55 10.90 -10.83
N LYS A 169 -4.11 11.60 -9.78
CA LYS A 169 -3.23 12.75 -9.83
C LYS A 169 -1.81 12.20 -9.81
N ALA A 170 -0.98 12.56 -10.79
CA ALA A 170 0.46 12.41 -10.68
C ALA A 170 0.88 12.78 -9.25
N SER A 171 1.56 11.87 -8.57
CA SER A 171 2.09 11.95 -7.19
C SER A 171 2.51 13.38 -6.78
N THR A 172 3.13 14.11 -7.70
CA THR A 172 3.52 15.52 -7.57
C THR A 172 2.41 16.47 -7.08
N GLN A 173 1.16 16.33 -7.51
CA GLN A 173 0.08 17.25 -7.15
C GLN A 173 -0.43 16.99 -5.74
N TYR A 174 -0.61 15.71 -5.35
CA TYR A 174 -1.09 15.34 -4.02
C TYR A 174 -0.05 15.65 -2.94
N ILE A 175 1.23 15.38 -3.21
CA ILE A 175 2.31 15.63 -2.26
C ILE A 175 2.55 17.14 -2.09
N LYS A 176 2.50 17.94 -3.18
CA LYS A 176 2.55 19.41 -3.09
C LYS A 176 1.38 19.98 -2.30
N GLU A 177 0.15 19.52 -2.55
CA GLU A 177 -1.04 19.94 -1.80
C GLU A 177 -0.89 19.65 -0.30
N HIS A 178 -0.38 18.46 0.08
CA HIS A 178 -0.18 18.09 1.48
C HIS A 178 0.98 18.84 2.17
N LEU A 179 2.09 19.09 1.47
CA LEU A 179 3.18 19.93 1.99
C LEU A 179 2.70 21.37 2.21
N ASP A 180 1.97 21.94 1.26
CA ASP A 180 1.45 23.30 1.33
C ASP A 180 0.41 23.45 2.47
N LEU A 181 -0.43 22.43 2.69
CA LEU A 181 -1.34 22.34 3.85
C LEU A 181 -0.59 22.25 5.19
N ARG A 182 0.51 21.49 5.29
CA ARG A 182 1.32 21.41 6.52
C ARG A 182 2.07 22.72 6.77
N HIS A 183 2.65 23.36 5.75
CA HIS A 183 3.31 24.66 5.89
C HIS A 183 2.31 25.75 6.30
N LYS A 184 1.10 25.77 5.74
CA LYS A 184 0.01 26.69 6.16
C LYS A 184 -0.45 26.44 7.61
N THR A 185 -0.49 25.19 8.03
CA THR A 185 -0.85 24.82 9.42
C THR A 185 0.25 25.18 10.41
N LEU A 186 1.52 24.95 10.08
CA LEU A 186 2.67 25.37 10.88
C LEU A 186 2.77 26.90 10.96
N ALA A 187 2.51 27.63 9.86
CA ALA A 187 2.50 29.09 9.85
C ALA A 187 1.37 29.68 10.72
N ARG A 188 0.17 29.06 10.72
CA ARG A 188 -0.94 29.44 11.62
C ARG A 188 -0.63 29.14 13.09
N ASN A 189 0.06 28.05 13.38
CA ASN A 189 0.43 27.69 14.75
C ASN A 189 1.64 28.48 15.27
N SER A 190 2.45 29.07 14.37
CA SER A 190 3.53 30.00 14.70
C SER A 190 3.03 31.44 14.96
N THR A 191 1.75 31.75 14.74
CA THR A 191 1.16 33.07 15.03
C THR A 191 0.53 33.16 16.43
N ARG A 192 1.07 32.44 17.43
CA ARG A 192 0.92 32.85 18.83
C ARG A 192 2.09 33.79 19.16
N PRO A 193 1.85 35.04 19.59
CA PRO A 193 2.93 35.97 19.86
C PRO A 193 3.74 35.48 21.05
N LEU A 194 4.99 35.06 20.79
CA LEU A 194 6.02 35.09 21.82
C LEU A 194 6.20 36.57 22.19
N VAL A 195 5.65 36.97 23.33
CA VAL A 195 6.02 38.22 23.99
C VAL A 195 7.49 38.07 24.39
N ILE A 196 8.38 38.46 23.48
CA ILE A 196 9.79 38.67 23.79
C ILE A 196 9.88 40.13 24.23
N GLU A 197 9.84 40.36 25.54
CA GLU A 197 10.28 41.62 26.14
C GLU A 197 11.76 41.83 25.77
N ARG A 198 12.00 42.62 24.71
CA ARG A 198 13.31 43.19 24.43
C ARG A 198 13.57 44.31 25.44
N ARG A 199 14.31 44.03 26.50
CA ARG A 199 15.24 45.02 27.07
C ARG A 199 16.65 44.67 26.61
N PHE A 200 17.03 45.24 25.48
CA PHE A 200 18.43 45.43 25.12
C PHE A 200 18.79 46.86 25.50
N GLU A 201 19.87 47.06 26.26
CA GLU A 201 20.99 47.97 25.96
C GLU A 201 22.03 48.00 27.10
N PRO A 202 23.30 48.39 26.87
CA PRO A 202 24.35 47.44 26.47
C PRO A 202 25.60 47.48 27.40
N LEU A 203 26.45 46.46 27.27
CA LEU A 203 27.77 46.38 27.87
C LEU A 203 28.82 47.09 27.01
N CYS A 204 29.38 48.22 27.49
CA CYS A 204 30.82 48.39 27.74
C CYS A 204 31.15 49.80 28.30
N PRO A 205 32.14 49.93 29.21
CA PRO A 205 32.52 51.20 29.84
C PRO A 205 33.61 51.94 29.03
N PRO A 206 33.85 53.25 29.28
CA PRO A 206 35.06 53.60 30.03
C PRO A 206 34.98 54.86 30.94
N SER A 207 35.81 54.82 31.99
CA SER A 207 36.63 55.92 32.55
C SER A 207 36.03 57.20 33.18
N VAL A 208 36.05 57.22 34.51
CA VAL A 208 36.52 58.27 35.46
C VAL A 208 36.65 59.73 34.98
N GLN A 209 35.81 60.60 35.55
CA GLN A 209 36.03 61.98 36.04
C GLN A 209 34.74 62.36 36.81
N GLY A 210 34.65 62.75 38.08
CA GLY A 210 35.55 63.51 38.94
C GLY A 210 34.99 64.93 39.14
N MET A 211 34.43 65.21 40.34
CA MET A 211 34.22 66.55 40.96
C MET A 211 33.00 67.39 40.49
N THR A 212 31.90 67.51 41.26
CA THR A 212 31.57 68.39 42.45
C THR A 212 31.00 69.80 42.14
N ASN A 213 29.98 70.14 42.95
CA ASN A 213 29.34 71.45 43.26
C ASN A 213 28.21 71.93 42.32
N MET A 214 26.94 72.01 42.72
CA MET A 214 26.28 72.83 43.77
C MET A 214 26.48 74.35 43.60
N GLN A 215 25.41 75.00 43.16
CA GLN A 215 25.02 76.36 43.54
C GLN A 215 23.79 76.26 44.43
#